data_AF-A0A1B3WP16-F1
#
_entry.id   AF-A0A1B3WP16-F1
#
_cell.length_a   1.000
_cell.length_b   1.000
_cell.length_c   1.000
_cell.angle_alpha   90.00
_cell.angle_beta   90.00
_cell.angle_gamma   90.00
#
_symmetry.space_group_name_H-M   'P 1'
#
loop_
_entity.id
_entity.type
_entity.pdbx_description
1 polymer ?
#
loop_
_entity_poly.entity_id
_entity_poly.type
_entity_poly.pdbx_seq_one_letter_code
_entity_poly.pdbx_strand_id
1 'polypeptide(L)'
;MNKTFQIALFIMLVFLALSGNVFAQDAEYVETDDGFADSITNCRMVGNIYREDMDQFSNGDFSIKGVRWQEFVYNLRYDSTLYCGFATSTVASEKYAEYENEIADAAYKFMTAYELRLIAIENENNAGIRALADKIAAEAETAYQKYFVAVSDVVEFK
;
A
#
# COMPACT_ATOMS: atom_id res chain seq x y z
N MET A 1 -21.14 -5.65 43.01
CA MET A 1 -20.92 -5.76 41.55
C MET A 1 -20.93 -7.25 41.19
N ASN A 2 -21.73 -7.66 40.20
CA ASN A 2 -21.91 -9.08 39.87
C ASN A 2 -20.65 -9.63 39.16
N LYS A 3 -20.13 -10.80 39.56
CA LYS A 3 -18.89 -11.38 39.01
C LYS A 3 -18.98 -11.60 37.50
N THR A 4 -20.16 -11.93 36.98
CA THR A 4 -20.43 -12.06 35.54
C THR A 4 -20.31 -10.74 34.80
N PHE A 5 -20.69 -9.62 35.43
CA PHE A 5 -20.56 -8.29 34.84
C PHE A 5 -19.08 -7.88 34.76
N GLN A 6 -18.27 -8.21 35.78
CA GLN A 6 -16.83 -7.95 35.76
C GLN A 6 -16.10 -8.74 34.67
N ILE A 7 -16.46 -10.02 34.48
CA ILE A 7 -15.85 -10.87 33.45
C ILE A 7 -16.21 -10.35 32.05
N ALA A 8 -17.47 -9.97 31.82
CA ALA A 8 -17.91 -9.41 30.54
C ALA A 8 -17.18 -8.09 30.23
N LEU A 9 -17.03 -7.21 31.23
CA LEU A 9 -16.30 -5.96 31.07
C LEU A 9 -14.81 -6.19 30.77
N PHE A 10 -14.20 -7.19 31.41
CA PHE A 10 -12.80 -7.54 31.20
C PHE A 10 -12.57 -8.12 29.80
N ILE A 11 -13.47 -8.98 29.32
CA ILE A 11 -13.43 -9.50 27.94
C ILE A 11 -13.59 -8.36 26.94
N MET A 12 -14.53 -7.44 27.15
CA MET A 12 -14.73 -6.28 26.28
C MET A 12 -13.50 -5.35 26.28
N LEU A 13 -12.88 -5.10 27.43
CA LEU A 13 -11.65 -4.31 27.55
C LEU A 13 -10.45 -4.98 26.88
N VAL A 14 -10.33 -6.31 26.96
CA VAL A 14 -9.28 -7.08 26.26
C VAL A 14 -9.53 -7.07 24.75
N PHE A 15 -10.78 -7.20 24.28
CA PHE A 15 -11.11 -7.05 22.86
C PHE A 15 -10.82 -5.64 22.34
N LEU A 16 -11.13 -4.59 23.12
CA LEU A 16 -10.81 -3.19 22.78
C LEU A 16 -9.29 -2.92 22.78
N ALA A 17 -8.55 -3.55 23.69
CA ALA A 17 -7.10 -3.44 23.76
C ALA A 17 -6.38 -4.23 22.64
N LEU A 18 -6.98 -5.32 22.16
CA LEU A 18 -6.48 -6.11 21.02
C LEU A 18 -6.87 -5.51 19.67
N SER A 19 -8.00 -4.80 19.58
CA SER A 19 -8.37 -4.02 18.38
C SER A 19 -7.58 -2.71 18.26
N GLY A 20 -6.97 -2.23 19.35
CA GLY A 20 -6.29 -0.93 19.42
C GLY A 20 -4.87 -0.88 18.86
N ASN A 21 -4.34 -1.98 18.32
CA ASN A 21 -3.03 -2.01 17.64
C ASN A 21 -3.14 -2.47 16.18
N VAL A 22 -4.32 -2.35 15.58
CA VAL A 22 -4.53 -2.60 14.17
C VAL A 22 -4.21 -1.29 13.44
N PHE A 23 -2.99 -1.23 12.89
CA PHE A 23 -2.42 -0.15 12.06
C PHE A 23 -1.87 1.09 12.80
N ALA A 24 -0.73 0.93 13.50
CA ALA A 24 0.20 2.05 13.59
C ALA A 24 1.09 2.03 12.33
N GLN A 25 0.58 2.56 11.21
CA GLN A 25 1.39 2.79 10.01
C GLN A 25 2.04 4.17 10.15
N ASP A 26 3.38 4.22 10.22
CA ASP A 26 4.16 5.47 10.29
C ASP A 26 4.11 6.29 8.98
N ALA A 27 3.31 5.88 7.99
CA ALA A 27 3.13 6.55 6.71
C ALA A 27 1.66 6.92 6.49
N GLU A 28 1.37 8.21 6.45
CA GLU A 28 0.04 8.75 6.16
C GLU A 28 -0.12 9.02 4.65
N TYR A 29 -1.35 8.89 4.14
CA TYR A 29 -1.67 9.27 2.77
C TYR A 29 -1.60 10.80 2.61
N VAL A 30 -1.20 11.24 1.42
CA VAL A 30 -1.08 12.64 1.04
C VAL A 30 -2.42 13.18 0.54
N GLU A 31 -2.78 14.37 1.03
CA GLU A 31 -3.92 15.16 0.54
C GLU A 31 -3.43 16.58 0.17
N THR A 32 -3.70 17.00 -1.07
CA THR A 32 -3.39 18.32 -1.63
C THR A 32 -4.57 18.83 -2.47
N ASP A 33 -4.46 20.04 -3.02
CA ASP A 33 -5.48 20.58 -3.93
C ASP A 33 -5.44 19.94 -5.33
N ASP A 34 -4.43 19.11 -5.63
CA ASP A 34 -4.31 18.37 -6.89
C ASP A 34 -4.57 16.88 -6.64
N GLY A 35 -5.83 16.46 -6.80
CA GLY A 35 -6.24 15.08 -6.59
C GLY A 35 -5.54 14.06 -7.51
N PHE A 36 -5.02 14.49 -8.67
CA PHE A 36 -4.19 13.61 -9.50
C PHE A 36 -2.82 13.38 -8.86
N ALA A 37 -2.19 14.47 -8.37
CA ALA A 37 -0.91 14.40 -7.68
C ALA A 37 -0.98 13.56 -6.39
N ASP A 38 -2.07 13.72 -5.63
CA ASP A 38 -2.34 12.90 -4.44
C ASP A 38 -2.43 11.43 -4.81
N SER A 39 -3.20 11.11 -5.84
CA SER A 39 -3.41 9.73 -6.27
C SER A 39 -2.12 9.04 -6.68
N ILE A 40 -1.24 9.73 -7.40
CA ILE A 40 0.05 9.16 -7.83
C ILE A 40 1.01 9.00 -6.65
N THR A 41 1.07 10.00 -5.77
CA THR A 41 1.88 9.93 -4.55
C THR A 41 1.41 8.77 -3.67
N ASN A 42 0.10 8.66 -3.46
CA ASN A 42 -0.51 7.62 -2.65
C ASN A 42 -0.36 6.23 -3.28
N CYS A 43 -0.49 6.10 -4.60
CA CYS A 43 -0.23 4.85 -5.33
C CYS A 43 1.18 4.31 -5.03
N ARG A 44 2.19 5.18 -5.04
CA ARG A 44 3.56 4.84 -4.67
C ARG A 44 3.68 4.53 -3.17
N MET A 45 2.96 5.24 -2.31
CA MET A 45 3.03 5.08 -0.85
C MET A 45 2.38 3.79 -0.33
N VAL A 46 1.41 3.20 -1.04
CA VAL A 46 0.79 1.92 -0.69
C VAL A 46 1.84 0.86 -0.33
N GLY A 47 2.93 0.76 -1.11
CA GLY A 47 4.00 -0.19 -0.83
C GLY A 47 4.72 0.04 0.51
N ASN A 48 4.86 1.29 0.94
CA ASN A 48 5.49 1.64 2.23
C ASN A 48 4.54 1.41 3.39
N ILE A 49 3.29 1.80 3.21
CA ILE A 49 2.19 1.65 4.16
C ILE A 49 2.04 0.18 4.55
N TYR A 50 1.99 -0.73 3.56
CA TYR A 50 1.82 -2.16 3.79
C TYR A 50 3.13 -2.95 3.95
N ARG A 51 4.29 -2.29 4.01
CA ARG A 51 5.60 -2.96 4.03
C ARG A 51 5.76 -3.88 5.23
N GLU A 52 5.40 -3.42 6.42
CA GLU A 52 5.60 -4.21 7.64
C GLU A 52 4.78 -5.50 7.63
N ASP A 53 3.49 -5.41 7.31
CA ASP A 53 2.63 -6.59 7.21
C ASP A 53 3.15 -7.54 6.11
N MET A 54 3.56 -7.00 4.96
CA MET A 54 4.14 -7.78 3.86
C MET A 54 5.39 -8.55 4.34
N ASP A 55 6.28 -7.92 5.09
CA ASP A 55 7.49 -8.53 5.64
C ASP A 55 7.14 -9.61 6.68
N GLN A 56 6.17 -9.36 7.56
CA GLN A 56 5.72 -10.32 8.57
C GLN A 56 5.09 -11.58 7.94
N PHE A 57 4.33 -11.44 6.85
CA PHE A 57 3.84 -12.60 6.10
C PHE A 57 4.97 -13.30 5.33
N SER A 58 5.89 -12.55 4.73
CA SER A 58 7.01 -13.14 3.98
C SER A 58 7.97 -13.91 4.88
N ASN A 59 8.25 -13.44 6.09
CA ASN A 59 9.12 -14.13 7.05
C ASN A 59 8.43 -15.30 7.77
N GLY A 60 7.11 -15.44 7.60
CA GLY A 60 6.32 -16.47 8.27
C GLY A 60 5.96 -16.15 9.72
N ASP A 61 6.13 -14.90 10.15
CA ASP A 61 5.70 -14.42 11.47
C ASP A 61 4.17 -14.49 11.59
N PHE A 62 3.46 -14.27 10.48
CA PHE A 62 2.02 -14.50 10.36
C PHE A 62 1.64 -15.55 9.33
N SER A 63 0.53 -16.23 9.62
CA SER A 63 -0.04 -17.27 8.76
C SER A 63 -0.87 -16.67 7.63
N ILE A 64 -0.64 -17.15 6.41
CA ILE A 64 -1.44 -16.81 5.21
C ILE A 64 -2.83 -17.49 5.16
N LYS A 65 -3.20 -18.26 6.19
CA LYS A 65 -4.50 -18.97 6.27
C LYS A 65 -5.54 -18.29 7.16
N GLY A 66 -5.19 -17.19 7.81
CA GLY A 66 -6.03 -16.51 8.79
C GLY A 66 -6.76 -15.28 8.25
N VAL A 67 -7.69 -14.76 9.07
CA VAL A 67 -8.43 -13.51 8.78
C VAL A 67 -7.46 -12.34 8.55
N ARG A 68 -6.36 -12.27 9.29
CA ARG A 68 -5.34 -11.22 9.12
C ARG A 68 -4.78 -11.15 7.71
N TRP A 69 -4.51 -12.31 7.08
CA TRP A 69 -4.04 -12.36 5.68
C TRP A 69 -5.12 -11.84 4.73
N GLN A 70 -6.37 -12.24 4.95
CA GLN A 70 -7.49 -11.80 4.11
C GLN A 70 -7.71 -10.29 4.20
N GLU A 71 -7.65 -9.72 5.40
CA GLU A 71 -7.77 -8.28 5.65
C GLU A 71 -6.61 -7.51 5.02
N PHE A 72 -5.37 -7.98 5.23
CA PHE A 72 -4.18 -7.40 4.61
C PHE A 72 -4.27 -7.38 3.08
N VAL A 73 -4.58 -8.52 2.46
CA VAL A 73 -4.72 -8.63 1.00
C VAL A 73 -5.84 -7.73 0.49
N TYR A 74 -6.97 -7.68 1.19
CA TYR A 74 -8.09 -6.83 0.82
C TYR A 74 -7.69 -5.35 0.86
N ASN A 75 -7.09 -4.90 1.97
CA ASN A 75 -6.71 -3.50 2.15
C ASN A 75 -5.62 -3.07 1.16
N LEU A 76 -4.58 -3.89 0.96
CA LEU A 76 -3.54 -3.63 -0.04
C LEU A 76 -4.12 -3.51 -1.45
N ARG A 77 -5.00 -4.44 -1.84
CA ARG A 77 -5.65 -4.41 -3.16
C ARG A 77 -6.62 -3.24 -3.29
N TYR A 78 -7.36 -2.92 -2.24
CA TYR A 78 -8.30 -1.80 -2.22
C TYR A 78 -7.56 -0.48 -2.40
N ASP A 79 -6.54 -0.21 -1.58
CA ASP A 79 -5.78 1.04 -1.64
C ASP A 79 -4.97 1.15 -2.95
N SER A 80 -4.31 0.07 -3.38
CA SER A 80 -3.61 0.08 -4.68
C SER A 80 -4.58 0.33 -5.83
N THR A 81 -5.77 -0.29 -5.84
CA THR A 81 -6.76 -0.04 -6.89
C THR A 81 -7.32 1.38 -6.80
N LEU A 82 -7.58 1.90 -5.60
CA LEU A 82 -8.10 3.24 -5.41
C LEU A 82 -7.11 4.28 -5.92
N TYR A 83 -5.87 4.23 -5.44
CA TYR A 83 -4.87 5.26 -5.75
C TYR A 83 -4.17 5.03 -7.09
N CYS A 84 -3.76 3.82 -7.43
CA CYS A 84 -3.15 3.57 -8.74
C CYS A 84 -4.20 3.52 -9.86
N GLY A 85 -5.41 3.05 -9.57
CA GLY A 85 -6.50 3.04 -10.55
C GLY A 85 -7.02 4.45 -10.86
N PHE A 86 -7.17 5.32 -9.85
CA PHE A 86 -7.55 6.71 -10.11
C PHE A 86 -6.47 7.45 -10.92
N ALA A 87 -5.20 7.26 -10.56
CA ALA A 87 -4.04 7.77 -11.28
C ALA A 87 -4.01 7.39 -12.78
N THR A 88 -4.47 6.18 -13.11
CA THR A 88 -4.47 5.64 -14.49
C THR A 88 -5.74 5.93 -15.28
N SER A 89 -6.80 6.40 -14.62
CA SER A 89 -8.12 6.63 -15.22
C SER A 89 -8.56 8.09 -15.23
N THR A 90 -7.79 8.97 -14.58
CA THR A 90 -8.07 10.39 -14.47
C THR A 90 -7.20 11.18 -15.45
N VAL A 91 -7.76 12.24 -16.02
CA VAL A 91 -7.00 13.19 -16.85
C VAL A 91 -5.99 13.93 -15.98
N ALA A 92 -4.72 13.88 -16.36
CA ALA A 92 -3.67 14.61 -15.66
C ALA A 92 -3.96 16.12 -15.60
N SER A 93 -3.60 16.77 -14.49
CA SER A 93 -3.61 18.24 -14.42
C SER A 93 -2.64 18.83 -15.45
N GLU A 94 -2.85 20.08 -15.90
CA GLU A 94 -2.02 20.70 -16.97
C GLU A 94 -0.50 20.57 -16.69
N LYS A 95 -0.13 20.58 -15.42
CA LYS A 95 1.25 20.40 -14.94
C LYS A 95 1.87 19.06 -15.34
N TYR A 96 1.09 17.98 -15.32
CA TYR A 96 1.57 16.62 -15.59
C TYR A 96 1.16 16.10 -16.96
N ALA A 97 0.39 16.88 -17.74
CA ALA A 97 -0.19 16.46 -19.01
C ALA A 97 0.85 15.97 -20.04
N GLU A 98 2.06 16.55 -20.05
CA GLU A 98 3.15 16.10 -20.94
C GLU A 98 3.59 14.66 -20.67
N TYR A 99 3.50 14.21 -19.41
CA TYR A 99 4.00 12.91 -18.95
C TYR A 99 2.90 11.98 -18.45
N GLU A 100 1.63 12.25 -18.80
CA GLU A 100 0.46 11.50 -18.32
C GLU A 100 0.61 9.99 -18.56
N ASN A 101 1.09 9.60 -19.74
CA ASN A 101 1.25 8.19 -20.11
C ASN A 101 2.34 7.51 -19.27
N GLU A 102 3.47 8.18 -19.07
CA GLU A 102 4.58 7.66 -18.28
C GLU A 102 4.22 7.56 -16.80
N ILE A 103 3.44 8.51 -16.29
CA ILE A 103 2.94 8.52 -14.91
C ILE A 103 1.91 7.40 -14.71
N ALA A 104 0.99 7.20 -15.67
CA ALA A 104 0.03 6.10 -15.64
C ALA A 104 0.73 4.73 -15.73
N ASP A 105 1.73 4.59 -16.60
CA ASP A 105 2.53 3.38 -16.71
C ASP A 105 3.30 3.08 -15.41
N ALA A 106 3.84 4.10 -14.73
CA ALA A 106 4.43 3.93 -13.39
C ALA A 106 3.41 3.41 -12.36
N ALA A 107 2.20 3.98 -12.35
CA ALA A 107 1.12 3.53 -11.45
C ALA A 107 0.70 2.07 -11.72
N TYR A 108 0.59 1.66 -12.98
CA TYR A 108 0.35 0.27 -13.35
C TYR A 108 1.47 -0.67 -12.87
N LYS A 109 2.74 -0.24 -13.00
CA LYS A 109 3.87 -1.03 -12.51
C LYS A 109 3.87 -1.16 -10.99
N PHE A 110 3.55 -0.11 -10.23
CA PHE A 110 3.41 -0.22 -8.76
C PHE A 110 2.35 -1.25 -8.38
N MET A 111 1.13 -1.13 -8.95
CA MET A 111 0.05 -2.09 -8.72
C MET A 111 0.47 -3.53 -9.07
N THR A 112 1.16 -3.71 -10.20
CA THR A 112 1.67 -5.01 -10.63
C THR A 112 2.69 -5.58 -9.65
N ALA A 113 3.61 -4.74 -9.15
CA ALA A 113 4.62 -5.17 -8.18
C ALA A 113 3.98 -5.59 -6.85
N TYR A 114 2.96 -4.88 -6.37
CA TYR A 114 2.24 -5.25 -5.14
C TYR A 114 1.55 -6.61 -5.29
N GLU A 115 0.86 -6.84 -6.40
CA GLU A 115 0.19 -8.12 -6.64
C GLU A 115 1.20 -9.27 -6.79
N LEU A 116 2.33 -9.05 -7.48
CA LEU A 116 3.38 -10.07 -7.60
C LEU A 116 4.01 -10.41 -6.24
N ARG A 117 4.13 -9.45 -5.31
CA ARG A 117 4.60 -9.73 -3.95
C ARG A 117 3.62 -10.61 -3.19
N LEU A 118 2.31 -10.35 -3.29
CA LEU A 118 1.28 -11.24 -2.72
C LEU A 118 1.39 -12.66 -3.29
N ILE A 119 1.48 -12.78 -4.62
CA ILE A 119 1.63 -14.08 -5.30
C ILE A 119 2.91 -14.79 -4.83
N ALA A 120 4.03 -14.06 -4.67
CA ALA A 120 5.26 -14.66 -4.17
C ALA A 120 5.07 -15.27 -2.78
N ILE A 121 4.41 -14.54 -1.86
CA ILE A 121 4.12 -15.01 -0.50
C ILE A 121 3.22 -16.25 -0.52
N GLU A 122 2.15 -16.24 -1.34
CA GLU A 122 1.24 -17.39 -1.50
C GLU A 122 1.95 -18.63 -2.05
N ASN A 123 3.06 -18.45 -2.77
CA ASN A 123 3.86 -19.50 -3.39
C ASN A 123 5.16 -19.74 -2.63
N GLU A 124 5.08 -19.85 -1.30
CA GLU A 124 6.21 -20.17 -0.42
C GLU A 124 7.39 -19.19 -0.55
N ASN A 125 7.08 -17.90 -0.70
CA ASN A 125 8.04 -16.83 -0.94
C ASN A 125 8.92 -17.09 -2.17
N ASN A 126 8.30 -17.48 -3.29
CA ASN A 126 9.00 -17.78 -4.54
C ASN A 126 9.98 -16.66 -4.93
N ALA A 127 11.28 -16.99 -4.94
CA ALA A 127 12.34 -16.01 -5.16
C ALA A 127 12.32 -15.39 -6.56
N GLY A 128 11.86 -16.13 -7.58
CA GLY A 128 11.77 -15.62 -8.95
C GLY A 128 10.64 -14.60 -9.12
N ILE A 129 9.48 -14.88 -8.54
CA ILE A 129 8.33 -13.95 -8.54
C ILE A 129 8.68 -12.70 -7.73
N ARG A 130 9.33 -12.86 -6.56
CA ARG A 130 9.78 -11.73 -5.75
C ARG A 130 10.80 -10.86 -6.50
N ALA A 131 11.79 -11.46 -7.14
CA ALA A 131 12.77 -10.72 -7.95
C ALA A 131 12.13 -9.97 -9.12
N LEU A 132 11.10 -10.55 -9.76
CA LEU A 132 10.33 -9.87 -10.79
C LEU A 132 9.56 -8.68 -10.22
N ALA A 133 8.91 -8.85 -9.07
CA ALA A 133 8.20 -7.78 -8.38
C ALA A 133 9.13 -6.61 -8.03
N ASP A 134 10.32 -6.91 -7.50
CA ASP A 134 11.31 -5.90 -7.14
C ASP A 134 11.87 -5.17 -8.36
N LYS A 135 12.09 -5.89 -9.47
CA LYS A 135 12.47 -5.27 -10.73
C LYS A 135 11.40 -4.29 -11.23
N ILE A 136 10.14 -4.70 -11.26
CA ILE A 136 9.02 -3.86 -11.72
C ILE A 136 8.84 -2.65 -10.79
N ALA A 137 8.95 -2.84 -9.47
CA ALA A 137 8.89 -1.75 -8.51
C ALA A 137 10.03 -0.72 -8.73
N ALA A 138 11.24 -1.18 -9.02
CA ALA A 138 12.37 -0.29 -9.31
C ALA A 138 12.17 0.50 -10.63
N GLU A 139 11.61 -0.14 -11.65
CA GLU A 139 11.22 0.54 -12.90
C GLU A 139 10.12 1.59 -12.65
N ALA A 140 9.11 1.26 -11.84
CA ALA A 140 8.05 2.18 -11.44
C ALA A 140 8.60 3.39 -10.68
N GLU A 141 9.46 3.16 -9.69
CA GLU A 141 10.08 4.24 -8.90
C GLU A 141 10.95 5.13 -9.79
N THR A 142 11.71 4.55 -10.73
CA THR A 142 12.51 5.35 -11.68
C THR A 142 11.62 6.27 -12.53
N ALA A 143 10.49 5.76 -13.03
CA ALA A 143 9.54 6.55 -13.80
C ALA A 143 8.86 7.62 -12.94
N TYR A 144 8.42 7.27 -11.73
CA TYR A 144 7.84 8.19 -10.75
C TYR A 144 8.79 9.35 -10.45
N GLN A 145 10.05 9.07 -10.13
CA GLN A 145 11.05 10.11 -9.85
C GLN A 145 11.29 11.01 -11.07
N LYS A 146 11.38 10.42 -12.26
CA LYS A 146 11.72 11.15 -13.48
C LYS A 146 10.59 12.04 -14.01
N TYR A 147 9.34 11.57 -13.93
CA TYR A 147 8.22 12.17 -14.63
C TYR A 147 7.20 12.84 -13.72
N PHE A 148 7.12 12.39 -12.46
CA PHE A 148 6.25 13.00 -11.47
C PHE A 148 7.02 13.94 -10.54
N VAL A 149 8.02 13.42 -9.81
CA VAL A 149 8.76 14.20 -8.80
C VAL A 149 9.57 15.34 -9.43
N ALA A 150 10.28 15.07 -10.53
CA ALA A 150 11.09 16.11 -11.18
C ALA A 150 10.27 17.31 -11.72
N VAL A 151 8.97 17.10 -11.93
CA VAL A 151 8.02 18.10 -12.44
C VAL A 151 7.17 18.67 -11.30
N SER A 152 7.20 18.06 -10.12
CA SER A 152 6.44 18.51 -8.97
C SER A 152 7.24 19.53 -8.14
N ASP A 153 6.61 20.65 -7.77
CA ASP A 153 7.10 21.54 -6.70
C ASP A 153 6.99 20.91 -5.29
N VAL A 154 6.63 19.62 -5.21
CA VAL A 154 6.41 18.94 -3.94
C VAL A 154 7.77 18.69 -3.31
N VAL A 155 8.04 19.47 -2.26
CA VAL A 155 9.18 19.31 -1.35
C VAL A 155 9.32 17.83 -1.01
N GLU A 156 10.51 17.26 -1.26
CA GLU A 156 10.88 15.92 -0.81
C GLU A 156 10.54 15.77 0.67
N PHE A 157 9.59 14.89 0.99
CA PHE A 157 9.39 14.48 2.37
C PHE A 157 10.56 13.58 2.78
N LYS A 158 11.36 14.08 3.72
CA LYS A 158 12.47 13.38 4.37
C LYS A 158 12.03 12.10 5.06
#